data_AF-A0AA95M9I0-F1
#
_entry.id   AF-A0AA95M9I0-F1
#
_cell.length_a   1.000
_cell.length_b   1.000
_cell.length_c   1.000
_cell.angle_alpha   90.00
_cell.angle_beta   90.00
_cell.angle_gamma   90.00
#
_symmetry.space_group_name_H-M   'P 1'
#
loop_
_entity.id
_entity.type
_entity.pdbx_description
1 polymer ?
#
loop_
_entity_poly.entity_id
_entity_poly.type
_entity_poly.pdbx_seq_one_letter_code
_entity_poly.pdbx_strand_id
1 'polypeptide(L)' 'MIRIKYIKEFKIQVCKEAINKGNAANIARHYELCPKMVNRWVKEYRNGKYYG' A
#
# COMPACT_ATOMS: atom_id res chain seq x y z
N MET A 1 18.15 8.43 8.41
CA MET A 1 17.05 7.56 7.93
C MET A 1 16.54 8.13 6.61
N ILE A 2 16.77 7.45 5.48
CA ILE A 2 16.39 7.96 4.15
C ILE A 2 14.89 7.77 3.98
N ARG A 3 14.15 8.84 3.69
CA ARG A 3 12.72 8.74 3.37
C ARG A 3 12.56 8.22 1.95
N ILE A 4 12.28 6.91 1.82
CA ILE A 4 11.91 6.33 0.53
C ILE A 4 10.54 6.88 0.12
N LYS A 5 10.49 7.60 -0.99
CA LYS A 5 9.27 8.21 -1.52
C LYS A 5 8.73 7.31 -2.63
N TYR A 6 7.78 6.45 -2.28
CA TYR A 6 7.08 5.63 -3.28
C TYR A 6 6.15 6.50 -4.12
N ILE A 7 6.18 6.31 -5.44
CA ILE A 7 5.28 6.97 -6.39
C ILE A 7 3.82 6.57 -6.16
N LYS A 8 2.88 7.44 -6.57
CA LYS A 8 1.43 7.28 -6.34
C LYS A 8 0.91 5.97 -6.93
N GLU A 9 1.30 5.65 -8.16
CA GLU A 9 0.86 4.46 -8.89
C GLU A 9 1.26 3.16 -8.20
N PHE A 10 2.50 3.08 -7.72
CA PHE A 10 2.98 1.92 -6.97
C PHE A 10 2.15 1.68 -5.70
N LYS A 11 1.85 2.75 -4.96
CA LYS A 11 0.99 2.64 -3.76
C LYS A 11 -0.42 2.15 -4.12
N ILE A 12 -0.99 2.64 -5.21
CA ILE A 12 -2.31 2.20 -5.70
C ILE A 12 -2.28 0.71 -6.08
N GLN A 13 -1.26 0.26 -6.82
CA GLN A 13 -1.12 -1.15 -7.19
C GLN A 13 -1.05 -2.04 -5.95
N VAL A 14 -0.16 -1.73 -5.01
CA VAL A 14 0.00 -2.47 -3.75
C VAL A 14 -1.32 -2.50 -2.96
N CYS A 15 -2.06 -1.39 -2.89
CA CYS A 15 -3.36 -1.34 -2.22
C CYS A 15 -4.40 -2.23 -2.91
N LYS A 16 -4.50 -2.16 -4.24
CA LYS A 16 -5.44 -2.98 -5.03
C LYS A 16 -5.18 -4.46 -4.81
N GLU A 17 -3.92 -4.90 -4.88
CA GLU A 17 -3.55 -6.29 -4.65
C GLU A 17 -3.82 -6.73 -3.21
N ALA A 18 -3.50 -5.89 -2.22
CA ALA A 18 -3.76 -6.18 -0.81
C ALA A 18 -5.27 -6.30 -0.52
N ILE A 19 -6.11 -5.50 -1.18
CA ILE A 19 -7.57 -5.56 -1.08
C ILE A 19 -8.09 -6.82 -1.77
N ASN A 20 -7.66 -7.10 -3.00
CA ASN A 20 -8.11 -8.26 -3.78
C ASN A 20 -7.74 -9.59 -3.12
N LYS A 21 -6.52 -9.73 -2.60
CA LYS A 21 -6.07 -10.95 -1.91
C LYS A 21 -6.50 -11.03 -0.44
N GLY A 22 -7.04 -9.95 0.12
CA GLY A 22 -7.40 -9.86 1.54
C GLY A 22 -6.23 -10.00 2.52
N ASN A 23 -4.98 -9.94 2.05
CA ASN A 23 -3.79 -10.20 2.86
C ASN A 23 -2.70 -9.16 2.64
N ALA A 24 -2.85 -8.01 3.31
CA ALA A 24 -1.89 -6.91 3.26
C ALA A 24 -0.49 -7.28 3.78
N ALA A 25 -0.38 -8.23 4.71
CA ALA A 25 0.90 -8.65 5.26
C ALA A 25 1.72 -9.48 4.25
N ASN A 26 1.06 -10.36 3.51
CA ASN A 26 1.70 -11.16 2.47
C ASN A 26 2.17 -10.28 1.30
N ILE A 27 1.31 -9.38 0.83
CA ILE A 27 1.68 -8.39 -0.20
C ILE A 27 2.83 -7.51 0.26
N ALA A 28 2.82 -7.05 1.52
CA ALA A 28 3.92 -6.24 2.04
C ALA A 28 5.25 -7.00 1.95
N ARG A 29 5.31 -8.27 2.35
CA ARG A 29 6.53 -9.09 2.25
C ARG A 29 6.99 -9.27 0.80
N HIS A 30 6.06 -9.47 -0.12
CA HIS A 30 6.38 -9.64 -1.55
C HIS A 30 7.10 -8.42 -2.15
N TYR A 31 6.71 -7.23 -1.71
CA TYR A 31 7.32 -5.96 -2.13
C TYR A 31 8.39 -5.43 -1.16
N GLU A 32 8.82 -6.25 -0.19
CA GLU A 32 9.77 -5.87 0.87
C GLU A 32 9.36 -4.61 1.65
N LEU A 33 8.04 -4.44 1.83
CA LEU A 33 7.41 -3.34 2.55
C LEU A 33 7.02 -3.76 3.96
N CYS A 34 6.85 -2.75 4.82
CA CYS A 34 6.27 -2.93 6.14
C CYS A 34 4.75 -3.18 6.05
N PRO A 35 4.20 -4.26 6.66
CA PRO A 35 2.76 -4.52 6.68
C PRO A 35 1.92 -3.36 7.26
N LYS A 36 2.45 -2.65 8.26
CA LYS A 36 1.80 -1.45 8.83
C LYS A 36 1.66 -0.32 7.80
N MET A 37 2.66 -0.17 6.93
CA MET A 37 2.67 0.85 5.88
C MET A 37 1.62 0.52 4.80
N VAL A 38 1.55 -0.73 4.36
CA VAL A 38 0.54 -1.20 3.39
C VAL A 38 -0.88 -1.05 3.97
N ASN A 39 -1.10 -1.44 5.23
CA ASN A 39 -2.39 -1.24 5.89
C ASN A 39 -2.80 0.24 5.94
N ARG A 40 -1.86 1.14 6.23
CA ARG A 40 -2.11 2.58 6.17
C ARG A 40 -2.49 3.01 4.76
N TRP A 41 -1.76 2.58 3.74
CA TRP A 41 -2.07 2.94 2.36
C TRP A 41 -3.44 2.41 1.92
N VAL A 42 -3.82 1.19 2.33
CA VAL A 42 -5.15 0.62 2.05
C VAL A 42 -6.26 1.47 2.67
N LYS A 43 -6.08 1.94 3.92
CA LYS A 43 -7.02 2.87 4.56
C LYS A 43 -7.10 4.20 3.80
N GLU A 44 -5.95 4.78 3.44
CA GLU A 44 -5.89 6.03 2.67
C GLU A 44 -6.53 5.87 1.26
N TYR A 45 -6.37 4.69 0.65
CA TYR A 45 -6.98 4.34 -0.64
C TYR A 45 -8.49 4.24 -0.56
N ARG A 46 -9.01 3.59 0.48
CA ARG A 46 -10.47 3.55 0.74
C ARG A 46 -11.05 4.93 1.05
N ASN A 47 -10.26 5.81 1.67
CA ASN A 47 -10.67 7.19 1.98
C ASN A 47 -10.56 8.16 0.79
N GLY A 48 -10.30 7.67 -0.43
CA GLY A 48 -10.25 8.50 -1.62
C GLY A 48 -8.98 9.34 -1.78
N LYS A 49 -7.97 9.20 -0.92
CA LYS A 49 -6.74 10.03 -0.93
C LYS A 49 -5.98 9.98 -2.25
N TYR A 50 -6.08 8.87 -2.98
CA TYR A 50 -5.39 8.70 -4.27
C TYR A 50 -6.23 9.14 -5.47
N TYR A 51 -7.47 9.59 -5.27
CA TYR A 51 -8.39 10.04 -6.32
C TYR A 51 -8.56 11.56 -6.36
N GLY A 52 -7.95 12.28 -5.42
CA GLY A 52 -7.70 13.72 -5.50
C GLY A 52 -6.39 14.05 -6.19
#